data_AF-A0A0C2DBN7-F1
#
_entry.id   AF-A0A0C2DBN7-F1
#
_cell.length_a   1.000
_cell.length_b   1.000
_cell.length_c   1.000
_cell.angle_alpha   90.00
_cell.angle_beta   90.00
_cell.angle_gamma   90.00
#
_symmetry.space_group_name_H-M   'P 1'
#
loop_
_entity.id
_entity.type
_entity.pdbx_description
1 polymer ?
#
loop_
_entity_poly.entity_id
_entity_poly.type
_entity_poly.pdbx_seq_one_letter_code
_entity_poly.pdbx_strand_id
1 'polypeptide(L)'
;MVDDIVLRIAPREQKRCVLQIGTNSGENAAQVAKMIGTDVAAIDVNMGCPKPFSIHCGMGAALLKQVDKVKETTTKCVKTCALY
;
A
#
# COMPACT_ATOMS: atom_id res chain seq x y z
N MET A 1 -18.93 17.90 -5.42
CA MET A 1 -17.62 17.23 -5.32
C MET A 1 -17.45 16.47 -6.61
N VAL A 2 -16.58 16.99 -7.47
CA VAL A 2 -16.40 16.58 -8.88
C VAL A 2 -15.22 15.61 -8.91
N ASP A 3 -15.42 14.41 -9.46
CA ASP A 3 -14.40 13.58 -10.12
C ASP A 3 -12.94 13.55 -9.59
N ASP A 4 -12.71 13.21 -8.32
CA ASP A 4 -11.33 12.98 -7.85
C ASP A 4 -10.84 11.59 -8.28
N ILE A 5 -10.14 11.55 -9.41
CA ILE A 5 -9.43 10.36 -9.89
C ILE A 5 -8.11 10.24 -9.14
N VAL A 6 -8.08 9.39 -8.11
CA VAL A 6 -6.90 9.14 -7.27
C VAL A 6 -5.86 8.25 -7.97
N LEU A 7 -6.31 7.28 -8.77
CA LEU A 7 -5.46 6.35 -9.50
C LEU A 7 -6.11 5.99 -10.83
N ARG A 8 -5.31 5.97 -11.90
CA ARG A 8 -5.72 5.49 -13.23
C ARG A 8 -4.60 4.60 -13.75
N ILE A 9 -4.96 3.39 -14.18
CA ILE A 9 -4.02 2.40 -14.73
C ILE A 9 -4.46 2.09 -16.16
N ALA A 10 -3.54 2.19 -17.12
CA ALA A 10 -3.84 1.78 -18.48
C ALA A 10 -3.76 0.24 -18.60
N PRO A 11 -4.56 -0.41 -19.47
CA PRO A 11 -4.49 -1.87 -19.66
C PRO A 11 -3.07 -2.40 -19.97
N ARG A 12 -2.26 -1.61 -20.69
CA ARG A 12 -0.87 -1.94 -21.03
C ARG A 12 0.11 -1.93 -19.84
N GLU A 13 -0.29 -1.34 -18.71
CA GLU A 13 0.55 -1.16 -17.51
C GLU A 13 0.25 -2.21 -16.44
N GLN A 14 -0.94 -2.84 -16.44
CA GLN A 14 -1.43 -3.72 -15.37
C GLN A 14 -0.41 -4.78 -14.95
N LYS A 15 0.22 -5.46 -15.92
CA LYS A 15 1.21 -6.53 -15.66
C LYS A 15 2.62 -6.05 -15.25
N ARG A 16 2.81 -4.73 -15.10
CA ARG A 16 4.11 -4.11 -14.78
C ARG A 16 4.01 -3.04 -13.69
N CYS A 17 2.81 -2.57 -13.39
CA CYS A 17 2.57 -1.52 -12.41
C CYS A 17 2.75 -2.09 -11.00
N VAL A 18 3.66 -1.50 -10.21
CA VAL A 18 3.76 -1.75 -8.77
C VAL A 18 3.12 -0.55 -8.07
N LEU A 19 2.00 -0.76 -7.38
CA LEU A 19 1.34 0.31 -6.65
C LEU A 19 1.98 0.46 -5.27
N GLN A 20 2.66 1.58 -5.08
CA GLN A 20 3.17 1.95 -3.76
C GLN A 20 2.09 2.65 -2.94
N ILE A 21 1.87 2.17 -1.72
CA ILE A 21 0.91 2.72 -0.75
C ILE A 21 1.61 3.27 0.50
N GLY A 22 1.09 4.37 1.04
CA GLY A 22 1.46 4.89 2.36
C GLY A 22 0.42 4.48 3.38
N THR A 23 0.79 3.60 4.32
CA THR A 23 -0.10 3.16 5.41
C THR A 23 0.73 2.70 6.60
N ASN A 24 0.17 2.76 7.80
CA ASN A 24 0.72 2.16 9.01
C ASN A 24 -0.20 1.07 9.62
N SER A 25 -1.24 0.69 8.87
CA SER A 25 -2.28 -0.26 9.27
C SER A 25 -2.37 -1.37 8.25
N GLY A 26 -2.36 -2.61 8.73
CA GLY A 26 -2.49 -3.78 7.88
C GLY A 26 -3.91 -4.00 7.34
N GLU A 27 -4.95 -3.57 8.05
CA GLU A 27 -6.33 -3.51 7.56
C GLU A 27 -6.43 -2.63 6.32
N ASN A 28 -5.88 -1.41 6.39
CA ASN A 28 -5.90 -0.47 5.26
C ASN A 28 -5.10 -1.03 4.07
N ALA A 29 -3.95 -1.66 4.32
CA ALA A 29 -3.18 -2.32 3.27
C ALA A 29 -3.96 -3.45 2.59
N ALA A 30 -4.61 -4.32 3.39
CA ALA A 30 -5.45 -5.39 2.87
C ALA A 30 -6.65 -4.86 2.08
N GLN A 31 -7.28 -3.78 2.53
CA GLN A 31 -8.40 -3.16 1.82
C GLN A 31 -7.98 -2.64 0.43
N VAL A 32 -6.82 -1.98 0.34
CA VAL A 32 -6.28 -1.56 -0.96
C VAL A 32 -5.92 -2.76 -1.82
N ALA A 33 -5.23 -3.76 -1.27
CA ALA A 33 -4.87 -4.98 -2.00
C ALA A 33 -6.10 -5.69 -2.60
N LYS A 34 -7.21 -5.76 -1.85
CA LYS A 34 -8.48 -6.30 -2.35
C LYS A 34 -9.12 -5.43 -3.43
N MET A 35 -8.99 -4.11 -3.34
CA MET A 35 -9.61 -3.17 -4.26
C MET A 35 -8.94 -3.14 -5.63
N ILE A 36 -7.61 -3.25 -5.70
CA ILE A 36 -6.83 -2.96 -6.91
C ILE A 36 -5.88 -4.10 -7.32
N GLY A 37 -5.81 -5.19 -6.54
CA GLY A 37 -4.80 -6.24 -6.72
C GLY A 37 -4.83 -6.93 -8.09
N THR A 38 -5.97 -6.94 -8.77
CA THR A 38 -6.11 -7.50 -10.13
C THR A 38 -5.66 -6.55 -11.24
N ASP A 39 -5.51 -5.27 -10.94
CA ASP A 39 -5.15 -4.21 -11.90
C ASP A 39 -3.66 -3.85 -11.85
N VAL A 40 -2.90 -4.44 -10.92
CA VAL A 40 -1.46 -4.17 -10.70
C VAL A 40 -0.68 -5.46 -10.61
N ALA A 41 0.63 -5.40 -10.88
CA ALA A 41 1.53 -6.54 -10.78
C ALA A 41 1.96 -6.81 -9.34
N ALA A 42 2.00 -5.77 -8.50
CA ALA A 42 2.36 -5.90 -7.08
C ALA A 42 1.87 -4.70 -6.26
N ILE A 43 1.76 -4.91 -4.95
CA ILE A 43 1.55 -3.87 -3.94
C ILE A 43 2.88 -3.67 -3.18
N ASP A 44 3.31 -2.42 -3.05
CA ASP A 44 4.50 -2.02 -2.28
C ASP A 44 4.09 -1.11 -1.12
N VAL A 45 4.62 -1.35 0.07
CA VAL A 45 4.33 -0.53 1.26
C VAL A 45 5.50 0.41 1.49
N ASN A 46 5.26 1.72 1.40
CA ASN A 46 6.31 2.71 1.64
C ASN A 46 6.71 2.73 3.13
N MET A 47 7.94 2.29 3.39
CA MET A 47 8.57 2.33 4.73
C MET A 47 9.76 3.29 4.78
N GLY A 48 9.94 4.15 3.78
CA GLY A 48 11.15 4.98 3.63
C GLY A 48 10.93 6.50 3.64
N CYS A 49 9.69 6.98 3.44
CA CYS A 49 9.42 8.42 3.32
C CYS A 49 9.76 9.18 4.62
N PRO A 50 10.68 10.17 4.58
CA PRO A 50 11.08 10.93 5.77
C PRO A 50 10.27 12.22 5.96
N LYS A 51 9.27 12.49 5.12
CA LYS A 51 8.52 13.75 5.16
C LYS A 51 7.73 13.87 6.48
N PRO A 52 7.65 15.07 7.09
CA PRO A 52 7.00 15.26 8.39
C PRO A 52 5.58 14.69 8.47
N PHE A 53 4.75 14.92 7.46
CA PHE A 53 3.38 14.39 7.43
C PHE A 53 3.34 12.86 7.49
N SER A 54 4.28 12.19 6.80
CA SER A 54 4.37 10.72 6.80
C SER A 54 4.81 10.22 8.16
N ILE A 55 5.88 10.82 8.72
CA ILE A 55 6.41 10.41 10.04
C ILE A 55 5.40 10.67 11.15
N HIS A 56 4.74 11.84 11.18
CA HIS A 56 3.73 12.19 12.19
C HIS A 56 2.54 11.23 12.16
N CYS A 57 2.12 10.79 10.97
CA CYS A 57 1.08 9.78 10.83
C CYS A 57 1.59 8.34 11.03
N GLY A 58 2.85 8.14 11.42
CA GLY A 58 3.43 6.83 11.69
C GLY A 58 3.65 5.95 10.45
N MET A 59 3.67 6.54 9.25
CA MET A 59 3.93 5.89 7.96
C MET A 59 5.37 6.16 7.49
N GLY A 60 5.79 5.56 6.37
CA GLY A 60 7.11 5.82 5.79
C GLY A 60 8.22 5.42 6.75
N ALA A 61 9.25 6.26 6.90
CA ALA A 61 10.43 5.94 7.73
C ALA A 61 10.10 5.69 9.22
N ALA A 62 8.95 6.15 9.72
CA ALA A 62 8.50 5.87 11.08
C ALA A 62 8.20 4.36 11.31
N LEU A 63 7.87 3.62 10.26
CA LEU A 63 7.62 2.17 10.33
C LEU A 63 8.89 1.37 10.63
N LEU A 64 10.06 1.88 10.22
CA LEU A 64 11.35 1.19 10.46
C LEU A 64 11.67 1.02 11.95
N LYS A 65 11.03 1.80 12.81
CA LYS A 65 11.12 1.70 14.28
C LYS A 65 9.97 0.91 14.91
N GLN A 66 9.02 0.41 14.12
CA GLN A 66 7.80 -0.26 14.54
C GLN A 66 7.66 -1.63 13.85
N VAL A 67 8.60 -2.54 14.16
CA VAL A 67 8.71 -3.86 13.51
C VAL A 67 7.42 -4.67 13.56
N ASP A 68 6.65 -4.58 14.65
CA ASP A 68 5.39 -5.31 14.77
C ASP A 68 4.33 -4.82 13.78
N LYS A 69 4.25 -3.50 13.52
CA LYS A 69 3.37 -2.96 12.47
C LYS A 69 3.81 -3.35 11.07
N VAL A 70 5.12 -3.43 10.84
CA VAL A 70 5.67 -3.91 9.56
C VAL A 70 5.25 -5.36 9.33
N LYS A 71 5.41 -6.23 10.34
CA LYS A 71 4.97 -7.63 10.28
C LYS A 71 3.47 -7.74 10.03
N GLU A 72 2.68 -6.99 10.78
CA GLU A 72 1.23 -6.96 10.65
C GLU A 72 0.80 -6.54 9.23
N THR A 73 1.31 -5.41 8.75
CA THR A 73 0.96 -4.84 7.44
C THR A 73 1.32 -5.79 6.31
N THR A 74 2.54 -6.32 6.33
CA THR A 74 3.02 -7.25 5.30
C THR A 74 2.25 -8.58 5.34
N THR A 75 2.01 -9.13 6.53
CA THR A 75 1.28 -10.40 6.69
C THR A 75 -0.16 -10.28 6.19
N LYS A 76 -0.86 -9.20 6.53
CA LYS A 76 -2.25 -8.98 6.07
C LYS A 76 -2.29 -8.78 4.56
N CYS A 77 -1.39 -7.97 4.01
CA CYS A 77 -1.31 -7.74 2.55
C CYS A 77 -1.08 -9.04 1.78
N VAL A 78 -0.10 -9.86 2.19
CA VAL A 78 0.19 -11.16 1.54
C VAL A 78 -1.00 -12.10 1.63
N LYS A 79 -1.63 -12.23 2.80
CA LYS A 79 -2.82 -13.08 2.97
C LYS A 79 -3.97 -12.67 2.06
N THR A 80 -4.16 -11.37 1.84
CA THR A 80 -5.23 -10.88 0.94
C THR A 80 -4.88 -11.11 -0.53
N CYS A 81 -3.64 -10.88 -0.95
CA CYS A 81 -3.23 -11.12 -2.34
C CYS A 81 -3.26 -12.61 -2.71
N ALA A 82 -3.03 -13.53 -1.77
CA ALA A 82 -3.05 -14.97 -2.01
C ALA A 82 -4.46 -15.57 -2.22
N LEU A 83 -5.52 -14.77 -2.15
CA LEU A 83 -6.91 -15.21 -2.36
C LEU A 83 -7.37 -15.08 -3.83
N TYR A 84 -6.49 -14.64 -4.73
CA TYR A 84 -6.74 -14.37 -6.15
C TYR A 84 -5.54 -14.84 -6.98
#